data_AF-A0A7S2G0D6-F1
#
_entry.id   AF-A0A7S2G0D6-F1
#
_cell.length_a   1.000
_cell.length_b   1.000
_cell.length_c   1.000
_cell.angle_alpha   90.00
_cell.angle_beta   90.00
_cell.angle_gamma   90.00
#
_symmetry.space_group_name_H-M   'P 1'
#
loop_
_entity.id
_entity.type
_entity.pdbx_description
1 polymer ?
#
loop_
_entity_poly.entity_id
_entity_poly.type
_entity_poly.pdbx_seq_one_letter_code
_entity_poly.pdbx_strand_id
1 'polypeptide(L)'
;RLRPRGVGGPGASTNARVMEVLQQRIVDGLRGCSEEDLARLDSYYICRLSSENVRLTVVARMAELDMGFREKTKQYLPLMLRLQESIQRELPDCFRWSLPRGARDWLERLKMRRLQETAPWSLGDQDIFSTARARLRSSRADGGAP
;
A
#
# COMPACT_ATOMS: atom_id res chain seq x y z
N ARG A 1 -25.71 30.26 -34.08
CA ARG A 1 -24.42 29.84 -33.48
C ARG A 1 -24.44 30.19 -32.00
N LEU A 2 -24.84 29.25 -31.14
CA LEU A 2 -24.88 29.43 -29.68
C LEU A 2 -23.53 29.00 -29.10
N ARG A 3 -22.68 29.95 -28.72
CA ARG A 3 -21.55 29.68 -27.82
C ARG A 3 -22.05 29.92 -26.39
N PRO A 4 -22.09 28.91 -25.51
CA PRO A 4 -22.38 29.15 -24.11
C PRO A 4 -21.23 29.94 -23.50
N ARG A 5 -21.49 31.17 -23.04
CA ARG A 5 -20.62 31.87 -22.10
C ARG A 5 -20.85 31.29 -20.71
N GLY A 6 -20.26 30.13 -20.46
CA GLY A 6 -20.27 29.51 -19.14
C GLY A 6 -19.05 29.97 -18.34
N VAL A 7 -19.29 30.72 -17.28
CA VAL A 7 -18.30 31.09 -16.24
C VAL A 7 -18.04 29.83 -15.39
N GLY A 8 -17.39 28.83 -15.99
CA GLY A 8 -17.14 27.53 -15.37
C GLY A 8 -15.83 27.53 -14.62
N GLY A 9 -15.79 28.16 -13.44
CA GLY A 9 -14.69 27.93 -12.50
C GLY A 9 -14.69 26.48 -12.00
N PRO A 10 -13.56 25.98 -11.46
CA PRO A 10 -13.42 24.60 -10.96
C PRO A 10 -14.43 24.17 -9.88
N GLY A 11 -15.25 25.08 -9.35
CA GLY A 11 -16.35 24.83 -8.41
C GLY A 11 -17.77 24.80 -8.99
N ALA A 12 -17.95 24.79 -10.32
CA ALA A 12 -19.28 24.69 -10.91
C ALA A 12 -19.91 23.32 -10.58
N SER A 13 -21.14 23.31 -10.05
CA SER A 13 -21.88 22.13 -9.57
C SER A 13 -21.95 20.97 -10.57
N THR A 14 -21.89 21.27 -11.87
CA THR A 14 -21.82 20.27 -12.95
C THR A 14 -20.52 19.47 -12.93
N ASN A 15 -19.37 20.09 -12.66
CA ASN A 15 -18.08 19.38 -12.57
C ASN A 15 -18.05 18.47 -11.33
N ALA A 16 -18.61 18.90 -10.21
CA ALA A 16 -18.72 18.08 -9.01
C ALA A 16 -19.57 16.83 -9.25
N ARG A 17 -20.75 17.00 -9.88
CA ARG A 17 -21.65 15.88 -10.20
C ARG A 17 -21.07 14.92 -11.23
N VAL A 18 -20.32 15.43 -12.21
CA VAL A 18 -19.60 14.58 -13.17
C VAL A 18 -18.52 13.76 -12.46
N MET A 19 -17.74 14.38 -11.55
CA MET A 19 -16.72 13.67 -10.78
C MET A 19 -17.33 12.62 -9.85
N GLU A 20 -18.46 12.91 -9.21
CA GLU A 20 -19.18 11.96 -8.35
C GLU A 20 -19.69 10.74 -9.16
N VAL A 21 -20.30 10.97 -10.32
CA VAL A 21 -20.77 9.87 -11.19
C VAL A 21 -19.61 9.02 -11.72
N LEU A 22 -18.48 9.65 -12.07
CA LEU A 22 -17.27 8.92 -12.48
C LEU A 22 -16.73 8.09 -11.33
N GLN A 23 -16.67 8.63 -10.11
CA GLN A 23 -16.22 7.91 -8.92
C GLN A 23 -17.12 6.72 -8.60
N GLN A 24 -18.45 6.89 -8.68
CA GLN A 24 -19.39 5.80 -8.44
C GLN A 24 -19.23 4.68 -9.49
N ARG A 25 -19.09 5.02 -10.78
CA ARG A 25 -18.85 4.04 -11.84
C ARG A 25 -17.53 3.29 -11.67
N ILE A 26 -16.50 3.98 -11.17
CA ILE A 26 -15.23 3.34 -10.82
C ILE A 26 -15.45 2.32 -9.70
N VAL A 27 -16.17 2.69 -8.63
CA VAL A 27 -16.49 1.78 -7.52
C VAL A 27 -17.28 0.56 -7.99
N ASP A 28 -18.29 0.75 -8.85
CA ASP A 28 -19.11 -0.33 -9.37
C ASP A 28 -18.30 -1.24 -10.31
N GLY A 29 -17.36 -0.67 -11.07
CA GLY A 29 -16.46 -1.39 -11.98
C GLY A 29 -15.28 -2.09 -11.30
N LEU A 30 -14.87 -1.66 -10.10
CA LEU A 30 -13.67 -2.17 -9.40
C LEU A 30 -13.71 -3.68 -9.15
N ARG A 31 -14.90 -4.27 -9.02
CA ARG A 31 -15.05 -5.72 -8.84
C ARG A 31 -14.66 -6.52 -10.09
N GLY A 32 -14.80 -5.92 -11.28
CA GLY A 32 -14.46 -6.51 -12.57
C GLY A 32 -13.10 -6.07 -13.12
N CYS A 33 -12.42 -5.12 -12.47
CA CYS A 33 -11.08 -4.69 -12.89
C CYS A 33 -10.06 -5.82 -12.73
N SER A 34 -9.16 -5.93 -13.72
CA SER A 34 -8.04 -6.85 -13.63
C SER A 34 -7.02 -6.38 -12.59
N GLU A 35 -6.19 -7.32 -12.10
CA GLU A 35 -5.07 -7.01 -11.22
C GLU A 35 -4.10 -6.00 -11.87
N GLU A 36 -3.96 -6.06 -13.20
CA GLU A 36 -3.11 -5.14 -13.97
C GLU A 36 -3.69 -3.71 -13.99
N ASP A 37 -5.00 -3.56 -14.18
CA ASP A 37 -5.66 -2.24 -14.17
C ASP A 37 -5.53 -1.58 -12.80
N LEU A 38 -5.70 -2.36 -11.73
CA LEU A 38 -5.48 -1.90 -10.37
C LEU A 38 -4.03 -1.48 -10.15
N ALA A 39 -3.05 -2.25 -10.64
CA ALA A 39 -1.64 -1.94 -10.48
C ALA A 39 -1.23 -0.63 -11.18
N ARG A 40 -1.92 -0.28 -12.27
CA ARG A 40 -1.68 0.96 -13.03
C ARG A 40 -2.28 2.21 -12.38
N LEU A 41 -3.11 2.06 -11.34
CA LEU A 41 -3.61 3.20 -10.58
C LEU A 41 -2.45 3.87 -9.84
N ASP A 42 -2.13 5.09 -10.27
CA ASP A 42 -1.05 5.87 -9.66
C ASP A 42 -1.37 6.25 -8.22
N SER A 43 -0.34 6.27 -7.37
CA SER A 43 -0.47 6.65 -5.96
C SER A 43 -0.91 8.09 -5.80
N TYR A 44 -0.56 8.97 -6.76
CA TYR A 44 -1.07 10.35 -6.80
C TYR A 44 -2.60 10.38 -6.97
N TYR A 45 -3.14 9.61 -7.92
CA TYR A 45 -4.59 9.53 -8.11
C TYR A 45 -5.28 9.03 -6.85
N ILE A 46 -4.77 7.95 -6.26
CA ILE A 46 -5.35 7.35 -5.06
C ILE A 46 -5.28 8.33 -3.88
N CYS A 47 -4.15 8.97 -3.61
CA CYS A 47 -3.99 9.79 -2.40
C CYS A 47 -4.58 11.20 -2.53
N ARG A 48 -4.57 11.81 -3.72
CA ARG A 48 -4.92 13.23 -3.92
C ARG A 48 -6.23 13.47 -4.65
N LEU A 49 -6.56 12.63 -5.63
CA LEU A 49 -7.69 12.89 -6.54
C LEU A 49 -8.93 12.06 -6.21
N SER A 50 -8.75 10.88 -5.62
CA SER A 50 -9.86 10.02 -5.23
C SER A 50 -10.52 10.49 -3.94
N SER A 51 -11.85 10.39 -3.89
CA SER A 51 -12.61 10.58 -2.65
C SER A 51 -12.30 9.48 -1.64
N GLU A 52 -12.57 9.74 -0.37
CA GLU A 52 -12.23 8.81 0.72
C GLU A 52 -12.86 7.42 0.51
N ASN A 53 -14.13 7.36 0.11
CA ASN A 53 -14.82 6.09 -0.13
C ASN A 53 -14.17 5.28 -1.27
N VAL A 54 -13.85 5.94 -2.39
CA VAL A 54 -13.14 5.30 -3.51
C VAL A 54 -11.79 4.77 -3.04
N ARG A 55 -11.04 5.60 -2.28
CA ARG A 55 -9.73 5.24 -1.77
C ARG A 55 -9.77 4.01 -0.86
N LEU A 56 -10.70 3.98 0.09
CA LEU A 56 -10.91 2.84 0.99
C LEU A 56 -11.24 1.58 0.18
N THR A 57 -12.13 1.70 -0.81
CA THR A 57 -12.57 0.58 -1.64
C THR A 57 -11.42 0.03 -2.51
N VAL A 58 -10.66 0.91 -3.16
CA VAL A 58 -9.51 0.52 -4.00
C VAL A 58 -8.46 -0.20 -3.16
N VAL A 59 -8.06 0.39 -2.01
CA VAL A 59 -7.05 -0.20 -1.14
C VAL A 59 -7.52 -1.53 -0.54
N ALA A 60 -8.79 -1.61 -0.13
CA ALA A 60 -9.39 -2.87 0.34
C ALA A 60 -9.34 -3.94 -0.75
N ARG A 61 -9.68 -3.58 -2.00
CA ARG A 61 -9.65 -4.52 -3.13
C ARG A 61 -8.24 -5.01 -3.47
N MET A 62 -7.25 -4.12 -3.49
CA MET A 62 -5.84 -4.49 -3.70
C MET A 62 -5.35 -5.46 -2.62
N ALA A 63 -5.79 -5.26 -1.37
CA ALA A 63 -5.47 -6.15 -0.26
C ALA A 63 -6.16 -7.51 -0.35
N GLU A 64 -7.43 -7.57 -0.75
CA GLU A 64 -8.16 -8.82 -0.99
C GLU A 64 -7.47 -9.70 -2.05
N LEU A 65 -6.92 -9.06 -3.08
CA LEU A 65 -6.16 -9.71 -4.13
C LEU A 65 -4.71 -10.02 -3.72
N ASP A 66 -4.30 -9.57 -2.53
CA ASP A 66 -2.95 -9.72 -1.97
C ASP A 66 -1.87 -9.28 -2.99
N MET A 67 -2.12 -8.12 -3.61
CA MET A 67 -1.28 -7.60 -4.68
C MET A 67 0.17 -7.41 -4.23
N GLY A 68 1.10 -7.88 -5.06
CA GLY A 68 2.54 -7.86 -4.80
C GLY A 68 3.08 -9.07 -4.04
N PHE A 69 2.21 -9.87 -3.40
CA PHE A 69 2.62 -11.09 -2.68
C PHE A 69 2.22 -12.38 -3.38
N ARG A 70 1.15 -12.38 -4.18
CA ARG A 70 0.81 -13.52 -5.05
C ARG A 70 1.75 -13.59 -6.25
N GLU A 71 2.09 -14.80 -6.69
CA GLU A 71 3.00 -14.99 -7.84
C GLU A 71 2.50 -14.28 -9.12
N LYS A 72 1.19 -14.26 -9.38
CA LYS A 72 0.61 -13.54 -10.53
C LYS A 72 0.78 -12.01 -10.48
N THR A 73 0.90 -11.43 -9.29
CA THR A 73 0.96 -9.97 -9.08
C THR A 73 2.30 -9.49 -8.54
N LYS A 74 3.26 -10.39 -8.33
CA LYS A 74 4.56 -10.12 -7.73
C LYS A 74 5.36 -9.06 -8.49
N GLN A 75 5.20 -9.03 -9.81
CA GLN A 75 5.79 -8.00 -10.67
C GLN A 75 5.35 -6.56 -10.31
N TYR A 76 4.17 -6.40 -9.67
CA TYR A 76 3.64 -5.11 -9.24
C TYR A 76 4.05 -4.73 -7.81
N LEU A 77 4.82 -5.58 -7.10
CA LEU A 77 5.26 -5.29 -5.74
C LEU A 77 5.94 -3.92 -5.61
N PRO A 78 6.86 -3.49 -6.50
CA PRO A 78 7.47 -2.16 -6.39
C PRO A 78 6.46 -1.01 -6.44
N LEU A 79 5.38 -1.16 -7.21
CA LEU A 79 4.31 -0.17 -7.28
C LEU A 79 3.51 -0.14 -5.98
N MET A 80 3.20 -1.30 -5.41
CA MET A 80 2.50 -1.40 -4.13
C MET A 80 3.32 -0.83 -2.97
N LEU A 81 4.64 -1.02 -2.97
CA LEU A 81 5.54 -0.43 -1.98
C LEU A 81 5.56 1.10 -2.07
N ARG A 82 5.51 1.67 -3.28
CA ARG A 82 5.39 3.13 -3.47
C ARG A 82 4.04 3.65 -3.02
N LEU A 83 2.97 2.92 -3.32
CA LEU A 83 1.62 3.25 -2.86
C LEU A 83 1.55 3.28 -1.33
N GLN A 84 2.12 2.28 -0.64
CA GLN A 84 2.15 2.22 0.81
C GLN A 84 2.85 3.45 1.42
N GLU A 85 3.97 3.88 0.85
CA GLU A 85 4.66 5.10 1.29
C GLU A 85 3.85 6.36 1.04
N SER A 86 3.25 6.50 -0.15
CA SER A 86 2.38 7.63 -0.47
C SER A 86 1.21 7.71 0.50
N ILE A 87 0.58 6.59 0.83
CA ILE A 87 -0.49 6.51 1.82
C ILE A 87 0.02 6.98 3.19
N GLN A 88 1.17 6.48 3.63
CA GLN A 88 1.75 6.84 4.93
C GLN A 88 2.15 8.32 5.03
N ARG A 89 2.59 8.92 3.91
CA ARG A 89 3.05 10.30 3.87
C ARG A 89 1.92 11.30 3.69
N GLU A 90 0.92 10.96 2.87
CA GLU A 90 -0.06 11.93 2.37
C GLU A 90 -1.42 11.82 3.03
N LEU A 91 -1.74 10.68 3.64
CA LEU A 91 -3.05 10.45 4.25
C LEU A 91 -2.97 10.54 5.78
N PRO A 92 -4.02 11.08 6.42
CA PRO A 92 -4.06 11.15 7.87
C PRO A 92 -4.17 9.75 8.50
N ASP A 93 -3.68 9.59 9.73
CA ASP A 93 -3.71 8.29 10.41
C ASP A 93 -5.14 7.73 10.56
N CYS A 94 -6.15 8.59 10.71
CA CYS A 94 -7.55 8.17 10.76
C CYS A 94 -7.98 7.34 9.54
N PHE A 95 -7.47 7.66 8.35
CA PHE A 95 -7.75 6.88 7.13
C PHE A 95 -7.30 5.43 7.29
N ARG A 96 -6.12 5.22 7.89
CA ARG A 96 -5.58 3.87 8.11
C ARG A 96 -6.45 3.08 9.07
N TRP A 97 -7.04 3.72 10.07
CA TRP A 97 -7.96 3.10 11.01
C TRP A 97 -9.34 2.79 10.41
N SER A 98 -9.77 3.57 9.41
CA SER A 98 -10.99 3.33 8.64
C SER A 98 -10.88 2.14 7.68
N LEU A 99 -9.68 1.62 7.42
CA LEU A 99 -9.50 0.47 6.54
C LEU A 99 -9.94 -0.85 7.20
N PRO A 100 -10.52 -1.79 6.43
CA PRO A 100 -10.76 -3.15 6.87
C PRO A 100 -9.47 -3.79 7.39
N ARG A 101 -9.60 -4.72 8.36
CA ARG A 101 -8.43 -5.37 8.99
C ARG A 101 -7.47 -5.98 7.96
N GLY A 102 -7.98 -6.75 6.99
CA GLY A 102 -7.13 -7.35 5.97
C GLY A 102 -6.33 -6.34 5.13
N ALA A 103 -6.88 -5.15 4.91
CA ALA A 103 -6.20 -4.06 4.20
C ALA A 103 -5.10 -3.41 5.05
N ARG A 104 -5.34 -3.25 6.36
CA ARG A 104 -4.31 -2.79 7.31
C ARG A 104 -3.15 -3.78 7.38
N ASP A 105 -3.45 -5.06 7.56
CA ASP A 105 -2.44 -6.12 7.66
C ASP A 105 -1.62 -6.24 6.35
N TRP A 106 -2.25 -6.03 5.19
CA TRP A 106 -1.56 -5.98 3.91
C TRP A 106 -0.61 -4.77 3.78
N LEU A 107 -1.05 -3.56 4.17
CA LEU A 107 -0.19 -2.37 4.19
C LEU A 107 0.99 -2.53 5.16
N GLU A 108 0.78 -3.17 6.29
CA GLU A 108 1.87 -3.48 7.24
C GLU A 108 2.88 -4.46 6.64
N ARG A 109 2.43 -5.52 5.95
CA ARG A 109 3.32 -6.44 5.24
C ARG A 109 4.15 -5.73 4.17
N LEU A 110 3.55 -4.82 3.41
CA LEU A 110 4.29 -3.99 2.43
C LEU A 110 5.35 -3.11 3.11
N LYS A 111 4.99 -2.46 4.22
CA LYS A 111 5.93 -1.66 5.01
C LYS A 111 7.11 -2.51 5.51
N MET A 112 6.83 -3.68 6.08
CA MET A 112 7.85 -4.60 6.56
C MET A 112 8.75 -5.09 5.42
N ARG A 113 8.17 -5.40 4.25
CA ARG A 113 8.94 -5.79 3.07
C ARG A 113 9.89 -4.68 2.62
N ARG A 114 9.42 -3.43 2.63
CA ARG A 114 10.29 -2.30 2.28
C ARG A 114 11.44 -2.11 3.26
N LEU A 115 11.17 -2.27 4.56
CA LEU A 115 12.21 -2.20 5.59
C LEU A 115 13.26 -3.31 5.41
N GLN A 116 12.86 -4.51 4.99
CA GLN A 116 13.80 -5.58 4.64
C GLN A 116 14.71 -5.18 3.46
N GLU A 117 14.16 -4.49 2.45
CA GLU A 117 14.91 -4.06 1.26
C GLU A 117 15.86 -2.89 1.55
N THR A 118 15.44 -1.91 2.34
CA THR A 118 16.22 -0.68 2.57
C THR A 118 17.10 -0.72 3.81
N ALA A 119 16.77 -1.55 4.79
CA ALA A 119 17.46 -1.61 6.08
C ALA A 119 17.40 -3.04 6.65
N PRO A 120 18.07 -4.02 6.03
CA PRO A 120 18.03 -5.43 6.46
C PRO A 120 18.51 -5.61 7.92
N TRP A 121 19.38 -4.72 8.40
CA TRP A 121 19.86 -4.67 9.80
C TRP A 121 18.80 -4.23 10.83
N SER A 122 17.70 -3.61 10.40
CA SER A 122 16.74 -2.94 11.30
C SER A 122 15.67 -3.89 11.86
N LEU A 123 15.49 -5.05 11.22
CA LEU A 123 14.48 -6.03 11.58
C LEU A 123 14.93 -7.06 12.61
N GLY A 124 16.05 -6.78 13.28
CA GLY A 124 16.59 -7.65 14.30
C GLY A 124 17.45 -8.72 13.65
N ASP A 125 18.74 -8.43 13.61
CA ASP A 125 19.77 -9.44 13.50
C ASP A 125 19.77 -10.30 14.78
N GLN A 126 18.75 -11.13 14.93
CA GLN A 126 18.75 -12.17 15.97
C GLN A 126 19.79 -13.24 15.67
N ASP A 127 20.34 -13.29 14.45
CA ASP A 127 21.30 -14.31 14.03
C ASP A 127 22.76 -13.96 14.34
N ILE A 128 23.21 -12.70 14.22
CA ILE A 128 24.60 -12.36 14.54
C ILE A 128 24.91 -12.59 16.04
N PHE A 129 24.01 -12.17 16.94
CA PHE A 129 24.24 -12.34 18.38
C PHE A 129 23.94 -13.76 18.88
N SER A 130 23.05 -14.52 18.24
CA SER A 130 22.82 -15.94 18.55
C SER A 130 24.04 -16.78 18.13
N THR A 131 24.60 -16.52 16.95
CA THR A 131 25.79 -17.22 16.44
C THR A 131 27.02 -16.91 17.29
N ALA A 132 27.18 -15.65 17.72
CA ALA A 132 28.27 -15.26 18.63
C ALA A 132 28.13 -15.91 20.03
N ARG A 133 26.91 -16.00 20.58
CA ARG A 133 26.66 -16.70 21.86
C ARG A 133 26.84 -18.22 21.76
N ALA A 134 26.49 -18.82 20.63
CA ALA A 134 26.71 -20.25 20.38
C ALA A 134 28.20 -20.59 20.36
N ARG A 135 29.03 -19.76 19.70
CA ARG A 135 30.50 -19.92 19.68
C ARG A 135 31.13 -19.75 21.07
N LEU A 136 30.66 -18.79 21.86
CA LEU A 136 31.16 -18.60 23.23
C LEU A 136 30.77 -19.75 24.18
N ARG A 137 29.66 -20.44 23.92
CA ARG A 137 29.28 -21.65 24.66
C ARG A 137 30.08 -22.88 24.25
N SER A 138 30.38 -23.05 22.95
CA SER A 138 31.22 -24.17 22.49
C SER A 138 32.66 -24.05 22.98
N SER A 139 33.25 -22.84 22.96
CA SER A 139 34.62 -22.63 23.44
C SER A 139 34.80 -22.80 24.96
N ARG A 140 33.72 -22.85 25.73
CA ARG A 140 33.76 -23.07 27.18
C ARG A 140 33.61 -24.54 27.58
N ALA A 141 33.22 -25.40 26.63
CA ALA A 141 33.06 -26.84 26.85
C ALA A 141 34.36 -27.65 26.67
N ASP A 142 35.32 -27.12 25.91
CA ASP A 142 36.62 -27.78 25.65
C ASP A 142 37.71 -27.49 26.71
N GLY A 143 37.38 -26.75 27.77
CA GLY A 143 38.33 -26.35 28.82
C GLY A 143 38.32 -27.21 30.09
N GLY A 144 37.69 -28.39 30.05
CA GLY A 144 37.53 -29.27 31.21
C GLY A 144 38.37 -30.54 31.13
N ALA A 145 39.66 -30.44 31.44
CA ALA A 145 40.46 -31.57 31.94
C ALA A 145 41.41 -31.03 33.00
N PRO A 146 41.42 -31.66 34.18
CA PRO A 146 42.60 -32.43 34.57
C PRO A 146 42.34 -33.94 34.58
#